data_AF-A0A2E6EKB2-F1
#
_entry.id   AF-A0A2E6EKB2-F1
#
_cell.length_a   1.000
_cell.length_b   1.000
_cell.length_c   1.000
_cell.angle_alpha   90.00
_cell.angle_beta   90.00
_cell.angle_gamma   90.00
#
_symmetry.space_group_name_H-M   'P 1'
#
loop_
_entity.id
_entity.type
_entity.pdbx_description
1 polymer ?
#
loop_
_entity_poly.entity_id
_entity_poly.type
_entity_poly.pdbx_seq_one_letter_code
_entity_poly.pdbx_strand_id
1 'polypeptide(L)'
;MRRWDTPFAAGAVGLCVLLRLLQLRSTAHRLYDPEWVDFITFTEHLRAGTVELSSLEQFLHAYQHQGASQGVAAVQILAAAFSALLGPTVWSLHAVTMICELVLVAVVALLLRRVGSRILAAFGIALFVFVPSFVVTWQLLPFGNHSEFFFLPALMALFLVGRPLAERSVWHWLLPMAAVAVGFFLYRVLLAPSLAFAAATLLVGEGRARVFGPLAVVAGLGLALSALAFAFGGSSFTPLLGNLSLLAPRMEPSLPYLLEQLSGAWLYKLPRAPRTSTLGLIYPILLLSVIPVLLSLLLSGRLDRERRALHLFALLWALVGLLMPSLSAALRGEYLLTGVYALLLCWALVVMELPLRGRLGLLRAPALTLVLLGAADGGRYVQPASWEVSADYEGVRFWRDLGLHWVDPDDVPYFTRIVREGRAHRAMSFGWLFVDCPFDTSDAAGRVPGGRIADLQKGHCEGWKERELALHVQEYRQLEPELQTGLDTGYMQRGTSFDADAVGRGAWILCNRDLSRVARALVGLEAVEAEAILAGARAEAALWAEPSGLP
;
A
#
# COMPACT_ATOMS: atom_id res chain seq x y z
N MET A 1 30.12 4.02 -24.38
CA MET A 1 28.85 3.69 -23.66
C MET A 1 29.16 2.71 -22.54
N ARG A 2 28.97 3.08 -21.26
CA ARG A 2 29.01 2.08 -20.17
C ARG A 2 27.85 1.10 -20.40
N ARG A 3 28.15 -0.21 -20.52
CA ARG A 3 27.13 -1.26 -20.62
C ARG A 3 26.20 -1.15 -19.41
N TRP A 4 24.92 -1.45 -19.62
CA TRP A 4 23.97 -1.59 -18.51
C TRP A 4 24.49 -2.70 -17.59
N ASP A 5 24.71 -2.37 -16.31
CA ASP A 5 25.19 -3.32 -15.30
C ASP A 5 24.03 -4.18 -14.80
N THR A 6 23.47 -4.96 -15.73
CA THR A 6 22.31 -5.81 -15.50
C THR A 6 22.53 -6.87 -14.42
N PRO A 7 23.74 -7.47 -14.25
CA PRO A 7 23.96 -8.40 -13.14
C PRO A 7 23.84 -7.73 -11.77
N PHE A 8 24.28 -6.47 -11.65
CA PHE A 8 24.14 -5.72 -10.41
C PHE A 8 22.68 -5.40 -10.08
N ALA A 9 21.91 -4.94 -11.08
CA ALA A 9 20.48 -4.70 -10.90
C ALA A 9 19.72 -6.01 -10.56
N ALA A 10 20.05 -7.11 -11.23
CA ALA A 10 19.47 -8.43 -10.95
C ALA A 10 19.78 -8.90 -9.51
N GLY A 11 21.01 -8.69 -9.02
CA GLY A 11 21.37 -8.99 -7.64
C GLY A 11 20.58 -8.18 -6.61
N ALA A 12 20.37 -6.89 -6.87
CA ALA A 12 19.55 -6.02 -6.02
C ALA A 12 18.07 -6.46 -5.99
N VAL A 13 17.52 -6.80 -7.16
CA VAL A 13 16.16 -7.35 -7.30
C VAL A 13 16.04 -8.67 -6.54
N GLY A 14 16.99 -9.60 -6.70
CA GLY A 14 16.98 -10.89 -6.00
C GLY A 14 17.01 -10.75 -4.48
N LEU A 15 17.80 -9.79 -3.95
CA LEU A 15 17.81 -9.47 -2.52
C LEU A 15 16.45 -8.92 -2.05
N CYS A 16 15.86 -8.02 -2.82
CA CYS A 16 14.53 -7.45 -2.51
C CYS A 16 13.45 -8.54 -2.51
N VAL A 17 13.43 -9.43 -3.52
CA VAL A 17 12.51 -10.59 -3.56
C VAL A 17 12.66 -11.43 -2.30
N LEU A 18 13.88 -11.85 -1.96
CA LEU A 18 14.12 -12.71 -0.80
C LEU A 18 13.61 -12.05 0.48
N LEU A 19 13.93 -10.77 0.69
CA LEU A 19 13.51 -10.04 1.87
C LEU A 19 11.99 -9.91 1.94
N ARG A 20 11.32 -9.55 0.84
CA ARG A 20 9.87 -9.39 0.80
C ARG A 20 9.14 -10.71 0.98
N LEU A 21 9.63 -11.82 0.42
CA LEU A 21 9.06 -13.16 0.66
C LEU A 21 9.14 -13.56 2.14
N LEU A 22 10.24 -13.25 2.82
CA LEU A 22 10.39 -13.50 4.26
C LEU A 22 9.42 -12.64 5.08
N GLN A 23 9.29 -11.37 4.75
CA GLN A 23 8.41 -10.43 5.45
C GLN A 23 6.93 -10.71 5.20
N LEU A 24 6.61 -11.21 4.01
CA LEU A 24 5.26 -11.52 3.59
C LEU A 24 4.62 -12.59 4.48
N ARG A 25 5.39 -13.59 4.91
CA ARG A 25 4.91 -14.63 5.83
C ARG A 25 4.32 -14.08 7.13
N SER A 26 4.78 -12.92 7.60
CA SER A 26 4.25 -12.26 8.80
C SER A 26 3.10 -11.30 8.54
N THR A 27 2.79 -10.99 7.29
CA THR A 27 1.76 -10.01 6.92
C THR A 27 0.61 -10.64 6.16
N ALA A 28 0.72 -11.92 5.77
CA ALA A 28 -0.28 -12.64 4.99
C ALA A 28 -1.71 -12.56 5.55
N HIS A 29 -1.87 -12.56 6.87
CA HIS A 29 -3.16 -12.47 7.54
C HIS A 29 -3.80 -11.06 7.49
N ARG A 30 -3.03 -10.02 7.17
CA ARG A 30 -3.46 -8.61 7.20
C ARG A 30 -3.94 -8.08 5.86
N LEU A 31 -3.98 -8.93 4.84
CA LEU A 31 -4.09 -8.53 3.44
C LEU A 31 -5.50 -8.52 2.90
N TYR A 32 -6.48 -8.78 3.74
CA TYR A 32 -7.84 -8.80 3.29
C TYR A 32 -8.40 -7.43 3.67
N ASP A 33 -8.67 -6.67 2.63
CA ASP A 33 -9.37 -5.38 2.61
C ASP A 33 -10.36 -5.50 1.43
N PRO A 34 -11.52 -4.81 1.45
CA PRO A 34 -12.49 -4.88 0.36
C PRO A 34 -11.90 -4.70 -1.05
N GLU A 35 -10.85 -3.90 -1.21
CA GLU A 35 -10.14 -3.71 -2.49
C GLU A 35 -9.55 -5.01 -3.06
N TRP A 36 -9.18 -5.94 -2.19
CA TRP A 36 -8.59 -7.21 -2.57
C TRP A 36 -9.58 -8.26 -3.02
N VAL A 37 -10.75 -8.23 -2.40
CA VAL A 37 -11.85 -9.12 -2.75
C VAL A 37 -12.21 -8.94 -4.21
N ASP A 38 -12.16 -7.71 -4.71
CA ASP A 38 -12.41 -7.38 -6.11
C ASP A 38 -11.39 -8.02 -7.05
N PHE A 39 -10.10 -7.95 -6.73
CA PHE A 39 -9.05 -8.60 -7.52
C PHE A 39 -9.20 -10.13 -7.52
N ILE A 40 -9.46 -10.73 -6.36
CA ILE A 40 -9.64 -12.18 -6.23
C ILE A 40 -10.88 -12.63 -7.01
N THR A 41 -12.01 -11.96 -6.78
CA THR A 41 -13.28 -12.23 -7.48
C THR A 41 -13.09 -12.16 -8.99
N PHE A 42 -12.39 -11.13 -9.48
CA PHE A 42 -12.05 -11.05 -10.90
C PHE A 42 -11.24 -12.26 -11.37
N THR A 43 -10.17 -12.63 -10.66
CA THR A 43 -9.33 -13.77 -11.07
C THR A 43 -10.04 -15.12 -10.96
N GLU A 44 -10.98 -15.28 -10.03
CA GLU A 44 -11.82 -16.47 -9.91
C GLU A 44 -12.82 -16.55 -11.06
N HIS A 45 -13.54 -15.45 -11.36
CA HIS A 45 -14.46 -15.39 -12.49
C HIS A 45 -13.72 -15.61 -13.82
N LEU A 46 -12.51 -15.07 -13.95
CA LEU A 46 -11.64 -15.30 -15.10
C LEU A 46 -11.30 -16.77 -15.27
N ARG A 47 -10.94 -17.46 -14.18
CA ARG A 47 -10.64 -18.88 -14.21
C ARG A 47 -11.87 -19.75 -14.47
N ALA A 48 -13.04 -19.34 -13.97
CA ALA A 48 -14.30 -20.03 -14.17
C ALA A 48 -14.90 -19.78 -15.57
N GLY A 49 -14.35 -18.83 -16.34
CA GLY A 49 -14.91 -18.43 -17.64
C GLY A 49 -16.22 -17.66 -17.52
N THR A 50 -16.47 -17.02 -16.38
CA THR A 50 -17.72 -16.30 -16.06
C THR A 50 -17.53 -14.78 -16.02
N VAL A 51 -16.45 -14.25 -16.60
CA VAL A 51 -16.23 -12.80 -16.66
C VAL A 51 -17.21 -12.19 -17.65
N GLU A 52 -18.05 -11.29 -17.16
CA GLU A 52 -18.93 -10.50 -18.00
C GLU A 52 -18.17 -9.29 -18.55
N LEU A 53 -17.82 -9.32 -19.84
CA LEU A 53 -17.09 -8.25 -20.55
C LEU A 53 -17.96 -7.58 -21.63
N SER A 54 -19.25 -7.33 -21.35
CA SER A 54 -20.11 -6.72 -22.37
C SER A 54 -19.74 -5.25 -22.66
N SER A 55 -19.13 -4.55 -21.69
CA SER A 55 -18.54 -3.22 -21.84
C SER A 55 -17.44 -2.96 -20.81
N LEU A 56 -16.60 -1.94 -21.03
CA LEU A 56 -15.60 -1.48 -20.06
C LEU A 56 -16.27 -0.98 -18.77
N GLU A 57 -17.39 -0.26 -18.89
CA GLU A 57 -18.15 0.25 -17.76
C GLU A 57 -18.69 -0.89 -16.87
N GLN A 58 -19.25 -1.94 -17.47
CA GLN A 58 -19.73 -3.10 -16.71
C GLN A 58 -18.57 -3.82 -16.01
N PHE A 59 -17.43 -3.97 -16.69
CA PHE A 59 -16.23 -4.55 -16.09
C PHE A 59 -15.75 -3.76 -14.87
N LEU A 60 -15.68 -2.43 -14.99
CA LEU A 60 -15.26 -1.57 -13.89
C LEU A 60 -16.26 -1.62 -12.74
N HIS A 61 -17.57 -1.61 -13.01
CA HIS A 61 -18.57 -1.77 -11.95
C HIS A 61 -18.54 -3.14 -11.25
N ALA A 62 -18.21 -4.21 -11.99
CA ALA A 62 -18.22 -5.56 -11.46
C ALA A 62 -16.96 -5.89 -10.65
N TYR A 63 -15.83 -5.23 -10.94
CA TYR A 63 -14.53 -5.66 -10.44
C TYR A 63 -13.67 -4.53 -9.86
N GLN A 64 -14.06 -3.25 -9.95
CA GLN A 64 -13.24 -2.13 -9.48
C GLN A 64 -13.79 -1.51 -8.20
N HIS A 65 -12.99 -1.58 -7.12
CA HIS A 65 -13.26 -0.87 -5.89
C HIS A 65 -13.32 0.65 -6.11
N GLN A 66 -14.33 1.31 -5.52
CA GLN A 66 -14.58 2.76 -5.62
C GLN A 66 -14.51 3.27 -7.07
N GLY A 67 -15.51 2.88 -7.88
CA GLY A 67 -15.62 3.22 -9.32
C GLY A 67 -15.03 4.59 -9.66
N ALA A 68 -13.79 4.58 -10.18
CA ALA A 68 -12.90 5.69 -10.59
C ALA A 68 -11.42 5.54 -10.15
N SER A 69 -11.03 4.53 -9.36
CA SER A 69 -9.62 4.30 -8.98
C SER A 69 -8.76 3.74 -10.13
N GLN A 70 -8.33 4.60 -11.06
CA GLN A 70 -7.75 4.26 -12.37
C GLN A 70 -6.56 3.26 -12.34
N GLY A 71 -5.73 3.28 -11.29
CA GLY A 71 -4.61 2.35 -11.12
C GLY A 71 -5.02 0.90 -10.86
N VAL A 72 -6.23 0.68 -10.33
CA VAL A 72 -6.78 -0.63 -9.98
C VAL A 72 -6.91 -1.52 -11.23
N ALA A 73 -7.28 -0.96 -12.39
CA ALA A 73 -7.39 -1.72 -13.63
C ALA A 73 -6.05 -2.35 -14.08
N ALA A 74 -4.93 -1.62 -13.93
CA ALA A 74 -3.62 -2.18 -14.24
C ALA A 74 -3.22 -3.26 -13.24
N VAL A 75 -3.53 -3.07 -11.96
CA VAL A 75 -3.31 -4.07 -10.91
C VAL A 75 -4.14 -5.33 -11.18
N GLN A 76 -5.41 -5.20 -11.61
CA GLN A 76 -6.27 -6.32 -12.04
C GLN A 76 -5.67 -7.10 -13.22
N ILE A 77 -5.18 -6.41 -14.25
CA ILE A 77 -4.56 -7.06 -15.42
C ILE A 77 -3.31 -7.84 -14.99
N LEU A 78 -2.46 -7.25 -14.14
CA LEU A 78 -1.30 -7.94 -13.59
C LEU A 78 -1.71 -9.12 -12.70
N ALA A 79 -2.75 -8.96 -11.88
CA ALA A 79 -3.28 -10.03 -11.04
C ALA A 79 -3.81 -11.19 -11.88
N ALA A 80 -4.52 -10.92 -12.98
CA ALA A 80 -4.95 -11.93 -13.94
C ALA A 80 -3.76 -12.66 -14.59
N ALA A 81 -2.73 -11.92 -15.00
CA ALA A 81 -1.52 -12.52 -15.57
C ALA A 81 -0.79 -13.44 -14.57
N PHE A 82 -0.65 -13.02 -13.31
CA PHE A 82 -0.05 -13.88 -12.28
C PHE A 82 -0.98 -15.01 -11.84
N SER A 83 -2.30 -14.82 -11.86
CA SER A 83 -3.28 -15.88 -11.57
C SER A 83 -3.23 -17.00 -12.60
N ALA A 84 -2.92 -16.69 -13.86
CA ALA A 84 -2.67 -17.72 -14.87
C ALA A 84 -1.48 -18.63 -14.53
N LEU A 85 -0.51 -18.15 -13.74
CA LEU A 85 0.68 -18.89 -13.33
C LEU A 85 0.53 -19.56 -11.95
N LEU A 86 -0.06 -18.86 -10.99
CA LEU A 86 -0.11 -19.22 -9.57
C LEU A 86 -1.51 -19.63 -9.10
N GLY A 87 -2.52 -19.56 -9.97
CA GLY A 87 -3.93 -19.64 -9.60
C GLY A 87 -4.45 -18.38 -8.91
N PRO A 88 -5.77 -18.28 -8.66
CA PRO A 88 -6.41 -17.19 -7.94
C PRO A 88 -6.11 -17.35 -6.44
N THR A 89 -4.86 -17.05 -6.07
CA THR A 89 -4.33 -17.22 -4.71
C THR A 89 -3.82 -15.89 -4.19
N VAL A 90 -3.60 -15.80 -2.88
CA VAL A 90 -2.95 -14.62 -2.28
C VAL A 90 -1.57 -14.36 -2.89
N TRP A 91 -0.92 -15.37 -3.48
CA TRP A 91 0.39 -15.23 -4.10
C TRP A 91 0.38 -14.52 -5.46
N SER A 92 -0.64 -14.74 -6.30
CA SER A 92 -0.76 -14.00 -7.57
C SER A 92 -0.90 -12.50 -7.33
N LEU A 93 -1.58 -12.19 -6.24
CA LEU A 93 -1.84 -10.88 -5.69
C LEU A 93 -0.56 -10.18 -5.18
N HIS A 94 0.24 -10.85 -4.35
CA HIS A 94 1.55 -10.32 -3.94
C HIS A 94 2.53 -10.13 -5.08
N ALA A 95 2.47 -11.00 -6.08
CA ALA A 95 3.35 -10.88 -7.22
C ALA A 95 3.15 -9.52 -7.92
N VAL A 96 1.92 -8.96 -7.91
CA VAL A 96 1.63 -7.64 -8.47
C VAL A 96 2.32 -6.50 -7.72
N THR A 97 2.28 -6.48 -6.40
CA THR A 97 2.96 -5.40 -5.66
C THR A 97 4.46 -5.56 -5.62
N MET A 98 4.91 -6.80 -5.45
CA MET A 98 6.32 -7.10 -5.49
C MET A 98 6.90 -6.67 -6.84
N ILE A 99 6.29 -7.02 -7.98
CA ILE A 99 6.88 -6.69 -9.29
C ILE A 99 7.10 -5.19 -9.46
N CYS A 100 6.17 -4.36 -9.00
CA CYS A 100 6.29 -2.91 -9.06
C CYS A 100 7.47 -2.36 -8.23
N GLU A 101 7.65 -2.86 -7.00
CA GLU A 101 8.82 -2.52 -6.19
C GLU A 101 10.12 -3.04 -6.82
N LEU A 102 10.11 -4.26 -7.37
CA LEU A 102 11.27 -4.85 -8.03
C LEU A 102 11.71 -4.03 -9.24
N VAL A 103 10.76 -3.51 -10.03
CA VAL A 103 11.04 -2.60 -11.14
C VAL A 103 11.64 -1.29 -10.61
N LEU A 104 11.10 -0.72 -9.54
CA LEU A 104 11.69 0.47 -8.88
C LEU A 104 13.15 0.21 -8.47
N VAL A 105 13.41 -0.88 -7.73
CA VAL A 105 14.74 -1.26 -7.27
C VAL A 105 15.70 -1.48 -8.46
N ALA A 106 15.24 -2.13 -9.53
CA ALA A 106 16.02 -2.33 -10.74
C ALA A 106 16.40 -1.00 -11.39
N VAL A 107 15.44 -0.09 -11.58
CA VAL A 107 15.66 1.21 -12.22
C VAL A 107 16.59 2.08 -11.37
N VAL A 108 16.40 2.12 -10.05
CA VAL A 108 17.30 2.83 -9.12
C VAL A 108 18.69 2.22 -9.14
N ALA A 109 18.81 0.89 -9.18
CA ALA A 109 20.11 0.23 -9.27
C ALA A 109 20.87 0.63 -10.55
N LEU A 110 20.18 0.61 -11.69
CA LEU A 110 20.76 1.04 -12.96
C LEU A 110 21.13 2.53 -12.93
N LEU A 111 20.28 3.39 -12.36
CA LEU A 111 20.54 4.82 -12.18
C LEU A 111 21.82 5.06 -11.36
N LEU A 112 21.90 4.48 -10.15
CA LEU A 112 23.04 4.68 -9.26
C LEU A 112 24.34 4.10 -9.85
N ARG A 113 24.27 3.02 -10.63
CA ARG A 113 25.42 2.49 -11.36
C ARG A 113 25.91 3.41 -12.49
N ARG A 114 25.03 4.22 -13.08
CA ARG A 114 25.43 5.23 -14.06
C ARG A 114 26.15 6.41 -13.40
N VAL A 115 25.76 6.76 -12.16
CA VAL A 115 26.28 7.94 -11.45
C VAL A 115 27.56 7.63 -10.65
N GLY A 116 27.66 6.45 -10.03
CA GLY A 116 28.70 6.14 -9.03
C GLY A 116 29.40 4.79 -9.20
N SER A 117 30.19 4.43 -8.19
CA SER A 117 30.86 3.12 -8.09
C SER A 117 29.90 2.03 -7.63
N ARG A 118 30.26 0.75 -7.82
CA ARG A 118 29.41 -0.38 -7.43
C ARG A 118 29.12 -0.42 -5.92
N ILE A 119 30.12 -0.08 -5.09
CA ILE A 119 29.99 -0.08 -3.62
C ILE A 119 29.03 1.01 -3.16
N LEU A 120 29.20 2.24 -3.67
CA LEU A 120 28.31 3.34 -3.34
C LEU A 120 26.90 3.05 -3.85
N ALA A 121 26.75 2.58 -5.09
CA ALA A 121 25.44 2.20 -5.62
C ALA A 121 24.75 1.13 -4.76
N ALA A 122 25.48 0.12 -4.26
CA ALA A 122 24.91 -0.89 -3.37
C ALA A 122 24.40 -0.26 -2.06
N PHE A 123 25.14 0.70 -1.50
CA PHE A 123 24.71 1.42 -0.32
C PHE A 123 23.48 2.33 -0.59
N GLY A 124 23.43 2.99 -1.74
CA GLY A 124 22.25 3.77 -2.15
C GLY A 124 21.01 2.90 -2.36
N ILE A 125 21.16 1.69 -2.91
CA ILE A 125 20.06 0.71 -3.04
C ILE A 125 19.57 0.23 -1.68
N ALA A 126 20.48 0.06 -0.72
CA ALA A 126 20.12 -0.40 0.63
C ALA A 126 19.04 0.48 1.27
N LEU A 127 18.99 1.78 0.95
CA LEU A 127 17.93 2.71 1.39
C LEU A 127 16.53 2.34 0.89
N PHE A 128 16.42 1.70 -0.28
CA PHE A 128 15.16 1.26 -0.88
C PHE A 128 14.77 -0.16 -0.46
N VAL A 129 15.75 -1.00 -0.16
CA VAL A 129 15.51 -2.39 0.26
C VAL A 129 15.17 -2.48 1.75
N PHE A 130 15.96 -1.80 2.59
CA PHE A 130 15.83 -1.82 4.05
C PHE A 130 15.00 -0.63 4.56
N VAL A 131 13.74 -0.61 4.15
CA VAL A 131 12.75 0.39 4.56
C VAL A 131 12.06 -0.05 5.87
N PRO A 132 11.55 0.90 6.68
CA PRO A 132 10.92 0.58 7.95
C PRO A 132 9.60 -0.18 7.78
N SER A 133 9.12 -0.79 8.88
CA SER A 133 7.94 -1.67 8.88
C SER A 133 6.71 -1.02 8.23
N PHE A 134 6.48 0.27 8.47
CA PHE A 134 5.42 1.05 7.82
C PHE A 134 5.49 0.93 6.29
N VAL A 135 6.64 1.22 5.69
CA VAL A 135 6.81 1.19 4.22
C VAL A 135 6.68 -0.23 3.70
N VAL A 136 7.28 -1.22 4.38
CA VAL A 136 7.14 -2.64 4.00
C VAL A 136 5.68 -3.06 3.95
N THR A 137 4.88 -2.61 4.93
CA THR A 137 3.46 -2.95 5.01
C THR A 137 2.71 -2.42 3.79
N TRP A 138 2.90 -1.13 3.47
CA TRP A 138 2.30 -0.49 2.29
C TRP A 138 2.84 -0.99 0.95
N GLN A 139 4.03 -1.59 0.92
CA GLN A 139 4.55 -2.26 -0.28
C GLN A 139 3.97 -3.67 -0.45
N LEU A 140 3.67 -4.37 0.64
CA LEU A 140 3.15 -5.74 0.59
C LEU A 140 1.63 -5.79 0.46
N LEU A 141 0.93 -4.71 0.82
CA LEU A 141 -0.51 -4.53 0.68
C LEU A 141 -0.83 -3.68 -0.58
N PRO A 142 -1.25 -4.27 -1.72
CA PRO A 142 -1.90 -3.54 -2.82
C PRO A 142 -3.25 -3.02 -2.39
N PHE A 143 -3.25 -1.84 -1.80
CA PHE A 143 -4.47 -1.07 -1.58
C PHE A 143 -4.84 -0.21 -2.80
N GLY A 144 -4.45 -0.65 -4.01
CA GLY A 144 -4.43 0.23 -5.18
C GLY A 144 -3.72 1.59 -4.92
N ASN A 145 -2.88 1.66 -3.87
CA ASN A 145 -2.43 2.90 -3.27
C ASN A 145 -0.92 3.09 -3.44
N HIS A 146 -0.64 3.94 -4.43
CA HIS A 146 0.38 5.00 -4.41
C HIS A 146 1.83 4.55 -4.60
N SER A 147 2.23 3.39 -4.08
CA SER A 147 3.64 2.99 -4.05
C SER A 147 4.10 2.13 -5.22
N GLU A 148 3.16 1.46 -5.87
CA GLU A 148 3.37 0.53 -6.97
C GLU A 148 3.86 1.24 -8.25
N PHE A 149 3.75 2.56 -8.32
CA PHE A 149 4.12 3.33 -9.51
C PHE A 149 5.34 4.23 -9.31
N PHE A 150 6.05 4.13 -8.19
CA PHE A 150 7.25 4.93 -7.93
C PHE A 150 8.42 4.61 -8.86
N PHE A 151 8.36 3.49 -9.59
CA PHE A 151 9.33 3.22 -10.66
C PHE A 151 9.26 4.24 -11.81
N LEU A 152 8.11 4.90 -12.04
CA LEU A 152 7.96 5.89 -13.12
C LEU A 152 8.80 7.15 -12.87
N PRO A 153 8.76 7.81 -11.70
CA PRO A 153 9.71 8.85 -11.33
C PRO A 153 11.18 8.39 -11.40
N ALA A 154 11.47 7.14 -11.01
CA ALA A 154 12.82 6.61 -11.12
C ALA A 154 13.27 6.44 -12.59
N LEU A 155 12.37 6.10 -13.51
CA LEU A 155 12.63 6.07 -14.96
C LEU A 155 12.90 7.47 -15.49
N MET A 156 12.18 8.49 -15.01
CA MET A 156 12.46 9.89 -15.33
C MET A 156 13.82 10.34 -14.79
N ALA A 157 14.19 9.93 -13.57
CA ALA A 157 15.52 10.17 -13.01
C ALA A 157 16.62 9.48 -13.84
N LEU A 158 16.42 8.21 -14.23
CA LEU A 158 17.31 7.47 -15.11
C LEU A 158 17.46 8.15 -16.47
N PHE A 159 16.36 8.71 -17.00
CA PHE A 159 16.41 9.53 -18.20
C PHE A 159 17.32 10.74 -18.00
N LEU A 160 17.39 11.39 -16.84
CA LEU A 160 18.27 12.56 -16.66
C LEU A 160 19.79 12.23 -16.68
N VAL A 161 20.18 10.96 -16.74
CA VAL A 161 21.59 10.54 -16.70
C VAL A 161 22.03 9.90 -18.02
N GLY A 162 23.28 10.17 -18.42
CA GLY A 162 24.03 9.32 -19.35
C GLY A 162 24.35 9.99 -20.67
N ARG A 163 23.35 10.40 -21.45
CA ARG A 163 23.56 11.26 -22.63
C ARG A 163 23.16 12.70 -22.28
N PRO A 164 23.97 13.70 -22.68
CA PRO A 164 23.63 15.11 -22.50
C PRO A 164 22.23 15.41 -23.01
N LEU A 165 21.44 16.13 -22.21
CA LEU A 165 20.05 16.45 -22.55
C LEU A 165 19.94 17.24 -23.87
N ALA A 166 20.95 18.08 -24.16
CA ALA A 166 21.03 18.86 -25.38
C ALA A 166 21.24 18.01 -26.65
N GLU A 167 21.85 16.83 -26.52
CA GLU A 167 22.15 15.93 -27.64
C GLU A 167 21.00 14.96 -27.96
N ARG A 168 19.91 15.00 -27.18
CA ARG A 168 18.79 14.08 -27.35
C ARG A 168 17.93 14.49 -28.54
N SER A 169 17.66 13.53 -29.42
CA SER A 169 16.64 13.71 -30.46
C SER A 169 15.23 13.76 -29.84
N VAL A 170 14.27 14.32 -30.57
CA VAL A 170 12.86 14.43 -30.15
C VAL A 170 12.28 13.09 -29.71
N TRP A 171 12.64 11.99 -30.38
CA TRP A 171 12.17 10.64 -30.08
C TRP A 171 12.55 10.14 -28.67
N HIS A 172 13.67 10.62 -28.10
CA HIS A 172 14.04 10.24 -26.74
C HIS A 172 13.04 10.80 -25.71
N TRP A 173 12.41 11.95 -25.99
CA TRP A 173 11.46 12.60 -25.08
C TRP A 173 10.09 11.91 -25.04
N LEU A 174 9.86 10.91 -25.91
CA LEU A 174 8.71 10.02 -25.79
C LEU A 174 8.74 9.22 -24.48
N LEU A 175 9.92 8.91 -23.94
CA LEU A 175 10.03 8.16 -22.69
C LEU A 175 9.46 8.93 -21.49
N PRO A 176 9.92 10.15 -21.15
CA PRO A 176 9.32 10.92 -20.06
C PRO A 176 7.85 11.26 -20.36
N MET A 177 7.46 11.50 -21.61
CA MET A 177 6.06 11.72 -21.99
C MET A 177 5.20 10.49 -21.65
N ALA A 178 5.64 9.29 -22.03
CA ALA A 178 4.95 8.04 -21.70
C ALA A 178 4.94 7.77 -20.20
N ALA A 179 6.04 8.05 -19.49
CA ALA A 179 6.11 7.90 -18.05
C ALA A 179 5.10 8.82 -17.33
N VAL A 180 4.92 10.05 -17.80
CA VAL A 180 3.90 10.98 -17.31
C VAL A 180 2.50 10.50 -17.67
N ALA A 181 2.28 10.07 -18.92
CA ALA A 181 0.98 9.62 -19.38
C ALA A 181 0.49 8.39 -18.60
N VAL A 182 1.33 7.35 -18.56
CA VAL A 182 1.08 6.12 -17.80
C VAL A 182 1.01 6.44 -16.32
N GLY A 183 1.92 7.26 -15.79
CA GLY A 183 1.93 7.60 -14.37
C GLY A 183 0.69 8.33 -13.92
N PHE A 184 0.25 9.34 -14.65
CA PHE A 184 -0.95 10.08 -14.31
C PHE A 184 -2.22 9.23 -14.50
N PHE A 185 -2.27 8.42 -15.55
CA PHE A 185 -3.37 7.46 -15.77
C PHE A 185 -3.47 6.44 -14.64
N LEU A 186 -2.35 5.90 -14.18
CA LEU A 186 -2.33 4.91 -13.10
C LEU A 186 -2.56 5.58 -11.74
N TYR A 187 -1.97 6.75 -11.51
CA TYR A 187 -1.99 7.39 -10.20
C TYR A 187 -1.66 8.90 -10.24
N ARG A 188 -2.70 9.73 -10.04
CA ARG A 188 -2.67 11.20 -10.13
C ARG A 188 -1.55 11.92 -9.35
N VAL A 189 -1.10 11.37 -8.21
CA VAL A 189 -0.03 11.99 -7.40
C VAL A 189 1.34 11.95 -8.08
N LEU A 190 1.48 11.20 -9.18
CA LEU A 190 2.63 11.30 -10.09
C LEU A 190 2.71 12.65 -10.84
N LEU A 191 1.74 13.54 -10.67
CA LEU A 191 1.86 14.93 -11.06
C LEU A 191 3.03 15.64 -10.35
N ALA A 192 3.28 15.37 -9.07
CA ALA A 192 4.39 15.98 -8.33
C ALA A 192 5.78 15.70 -8.97
N PRO A 193 6.18 14.43 -9.22
CA PRO A 193 7.41 14.15 -9.97
C PRO A 193 7.37 14.67 -11.40
N SER A 194 6.22 14.70 -12.08
CA SER A 194 6.09 15.26 -13.43
C SER A 194 6.46 16.75 -13.45
N LEU A 195 5.92 17.54 -12.52
CA LEU A 195 6.24 18.96 -12.36
C LEU A 195 7.71 19.17 -11.96
N ALA A 196 8.24 18.34 -11.05
CA ALA A 196 9.65 18.38 -10.67
C ALA A 196 10.58 18.15 -11.88
N PHE A 197 10.22 17.24 -12.79
CA PHE A 197 10.98 16.97 -14.00
C PHE A 197 10.95 18.14 -14.99
N ALA A 198 9.76 18.70 -15.24
CA ALA A 198 9.61 19.89 -16.07
C ALA A 198 10.44 21.05 -15.50
N ALA A 199 10.35 21.30 -14.19
CA ALA A 199 11.10 22.36 -13.53
C ALA A 199 12.62 22.12 -13.58
N ALA A 200 13.09 20.90 -13.30
CA ALA A 200 14.52 20.60 -13.35
C ALA A 200 15.11 20.77 -14.76
N THR A 201 14.40 20.31 -15.79
CA THR A 201 14.81 20.47 -17.20
C THR A 201 14.71 21.91 -17.69
N LEU A 202 13.72 22.68 -17.22
CA LEU A 202 13.59 24.10 -17.53
C LEU A 202 14.71 24.93 -16.89
N LEU A 203 14.99 24.70 -15.61
CA LEU A 203 15.95 25.48 -14.81
C LEU A 203 17.41 25.15 -15.14
N VAL A 204 17.71 23.89 -15.42
CA VAL A 204 19.11 23.40 -15.57
C VAL A 204 19.41 22.91 -16.99
N GLY A 205 18.39 22.56 -17.78
CA GLY A 205 18.58 22.10 -19.15
C GLY A 205 19.09 23.20 -20.08
N GLU A 206 19.49 22.82 -21.30
CA GLU A 206 19.93 23.73 -22.35
C GLU A 206 19.28 23.41 -23.69
N GLY A 207 19.17 24.45 -24.53
CA GLY A 207 18.61 24.36 -25.87
C GLY A 207 17.27 23.62 -25.87
N ARG A 208 17.23 22.53 -26.62
CA ARG A 208 16.07 21.66 -26.79
C ARG A 208 15.52 21.09 -25.47
N ALA A 209 16.36 20.86 -24.46
CA ALA A 209 15.92 20.27 -23.20
C ALA A 209 15.01 21.19 -22.37
N ARG A 210 15.22 22.51 -22.44
CA ARG A 210 14.36 23.50 -21.74
C ARG A 210 12.94 23.54 -22.28
N VAL A 211 12.77 23.15 -23.55
CA VAL A 211 11.47 23.14 -24.24
C VAL A 211 10.85 21.74 -24.18
N PHE A 212 11.59 20.71 -24.55
CA PHE A 212 11.05 19.35 -24.63
C PHE A 212 10.77 18.72 -23.27
N GLY A 213 11.44 19.15 -22.19
CA GLY A 213 11.11 18.69 -20.84
C GLY A 213 9.69 19.07 -20.41
N PRO A 214 9.35 20.38 -20.35
CA PRO A 214 7.99 20.83 -20.09
C PRO A 214 6.98 20.30 -21.13
N LEU A 215 7.34 20.27 -22.42
CA LEU A 215 6.45 19.76 -23.46
C LEU A 215 6.12 18.27 -23.27
N ALA A 216 7.09 17.43 -22.90
CA ALA A 216 6.85 16.03 -22.63
C ALA A 216 5.86 15.83 -21.48
N VAL A 217 5.94 16.68 -20.45
CA VAL A 217 4.99 16.66 -19.32
C VAL A 217 3.60 17.10 -19.77
N VAL A 218 3.48 18.23 -20.47
CA VAL A 218 2.18 18.73 -20.97
C VAL A 218 1.53 17.74 -21.93
N ALA A 219 2.30 17.20 -22.88
CA ALA A 219 1.81 16.20 -23.83
C ALA A 219 1.42 14.89 -23.12
N GLY A 220 2.23 14.43 -22.16
CA GLY A 220 1.93 13.24 -21.36
C GLY A 220 0.64 13.39 -20.55
N LEU A 221 0.45 14.54 -19.90
CA LEU A 221 -0.79 14.86 -19.19
C LEU A 221 -1.99 14.94 -20.13
N GLY A 222 -1.83 15.58 -21.30
CA GLY A 222 -2.88 15.63 -22.32
C GLY A 222 -3.29 14.23 -22.80
N LEU A 223 -2.32 13.34 -23.04
CA LEU A 223 -2.57 11.95 -23.39
C LEU A 223 -3.30 11.20 -22.27
N ALA A 224 -2.86 11.34 -21.02
CA ALA A 224 -3.53 10.70 -19.88
C ALA A 224 -4.97 11.19 -19.75
N LEU A 225 -5.20 12.51 -19.76
CA LEU A 225 -6.55 13.09 -19.66
C LEU A 225 -7.45 12.65 -20.82
N SER A 226 -6.92 12.57 -22.04
CA SER A 226 -7.66 12.09 -23.21
C SER A 226 -8.02 10.62 -23.08
N ALA A 227 -7.09 9.78 -22.60
CA ALA A 227 -7.34 8.37 -22.35
C ALA A 227 -8.39 8.16 -21.25
N LEU A 228 -8.36 8.98 -20.19
CA LEU A 228 -9.37 8.98 -19.14
C LEU A 228 -10.74 9.42 -19.67
N ALA A 229 -10.79 10.47 -20.50
CA ALA A 229 -12.01 10.91 -21.18
C ALA A 229 -12.66 9.78 -21.98
N PHE A 230 -11.81 9.06 -22.73
CA PHE A 230 -12.24 7.98 -23.60
C PHE A 230 -12.70 6.75 -22.80
N ALA A 231 -11.95 6.38 -21.76
CA ALA A 231 -12.21 5.17 -20.98
C ALA A 231 -13.40 5.29 -20.02
N PHE A 232 -13.62 6.47 -19.42
CA PHE A 232 -14.59 6.64 -18.34
C PHE A 232 -15.65 7.71 -18.62
N GLY A 233 -15.59 8.42 -19.76
CA GLY A 233 -16.55 9.44 -20.14
C GLY A 233 -16.34 10.80 -19.45
N GLY A 234 -17.25 11.75 -19.74
CA GLY A 234 -17.17 13.13 -19.26
C GLY A 234 -17.35 13.29 -17.74
N SER A 235 -18.12 12.40 -17.11
CA SER A 235 -18.43 12.40 -15.67
C SER A 235 -17.24 12.05 -14.78
N SER A 236 -16.18 11.45 -15.32
CA SER A 236 -14.93 11.17 -14.60
C SER A 236 -14.01 12.39 -14.47
N PHE A 237 -14.33 13.49 -15.17
CA PHE A 237 -13.66 14.78 -14.98
C PHE A 237 -14.19 15.57 -13.79
N THR A 238 -15.39 15.26 -13.28
CA THR A 238 -16.02 16.01 -12.20
C THR A 238 -15.16 16.01 -10.90
N PRO A 239 -14.54 14.89 -10.48
CA PRO A 239 -13.56 14.89 -9.38
C PRO A 239 -12.23 15.58 -9.73
N LEU A 240 -11.90 15.63 -11.03
CA LEU A 240 -10.62 16.07 -11.59
C LEU A 240 -10.54 17.61 -11.70
N LEU A 241 -11.69 18.25 -11.98
CA LEU A 241 -11.86 19.70 -12.08
C LEU A 241 -12.41 20.34 -10.80
N GLY A 242 -13.17 19.59 -10.00
CA GLY A 242 -13.87 20.12 -8.81
C GLY A 242 -13.06 20.15 -7.52
N ASN A 243 -11.95 19.41 -7.44
CA ASN A 243 -11.08 19.39 -6.27
C ASN A 243 -9.62 19.39 -6.72
N LEU A 244 -8.75 20.14 -6.04
CA LEU A 244 -7.28 20.01 -6.10
C LEU A 244 -6.75 18.62 -5.63
N SER A 245 -7.64 17.61 -5.61
CA SER A 245 -7.42 16.18 -5.37
C SER A 245 -6.36 15.55 -6.27
N LEU A 246 -5.98 16.21 -7.37
CA LEU A 246 -4.85 15.85 -8.23
C LEU A 246 -3.51 15.89 -7.50
N LEU A 247 -3.36 16.78 -6.52
CA LEU A 247 -2.15 16.96 -5.71
C LEU A 247 -2.37 16.60 -4.24
N ALA A 248 -3.59 16.80 -3.71
CA ALA A 248 -3.93 16.48 -2.33
C ALA A 248 -5.45 16.21 -2.16
N PRO A 249 -5.87 15.04 -1.65
CA PRO A 249 -7.30 14.77 -1.41
C PRO A 249 -7.84 15.71 -0.31
N ARG A 250 -9.01 16.33 -0.53
CA ARG A 250 -9.76 17.12 0.48
C ARG A 250 -8.95 18.25 1.13
N MET A 251 -8.53 19.23 0.32
CA MET A 251 -7.97 20.47 0.86
C MET A 251 -9.08 21.35 1.44
N GLU A 252 -9.14 21.43 2.76
CA GLU A 252 -9.90 22.44 3.51
C GLU A 252 -8.93 23.20 4.41
N PRO A 253 -8.16 24.17 3.88
CA PRO A 253 -7.21 24.91 4.69
C PRO A 253 -7.95 25.89 5.58
N SER A 254 -8.25 25.48 6.82
CA SER A 254 -8.58 26.42 7.88
C SER A 254 -7.30 27.02 8.47
N LEU A 255 -7.32 28.27 8.92
CA LEU A 255 -6.16 28.91 9.54
C LEU A 255 -5.62 28.14 10.77
N PRO A 256 -6.46 27.59 11.67
CA PRO A 256 -5.99 26.73 12.75
C PRO A 256 -5.26 25.48 12.26
N TYR A 257 -5.76 24.86 11.19
CA TYR A 257 -5.13 23.68 10.58
C TYR A 257 -3.76 24.04 9.98
N LEU A 258 -3.64 25.15 9.26
CA LEU A 258 -2.34 25.61 8.73
C LEU A 258 -1.33 25.89 9.86
N LEU A 259 -1.77 26.46 10.98
CA LEU A 259 -0.93 26.67 12.17
C LEU A 259 -0.48 25.34 12.80
N GLU A 260 -1.37 24.34 12.87
CA GLU A 260 -1.01 22.98 13.31
C GLU A 260 0.03 22.34 12.38
N GLN A 261 -0.11 22.48 11.06
CA GLN A 261 0.90 21.99 10.11
C GLN A 261 2.24 22.71 10.28
N LEU A 262 2.23 24.04 10.48
CA LEU A 262 3.45 24.82 10.76
C LEU A 262 4.12 24.43 12.09
N SER A 263 3.38 23.88 13.06
CA SER A 263 3.93 23.39 14.32
C SER A 263 4.85 22.16 14.17
N GLY A 264 4.85 21.52 12.99
CA GLY A 264 5.59 20.29 12.74
C GLY A 264 4.83 19.02 13.12
N ALA A 265 3.53 19.11 13.43
CA ALA A 265 2.68 17.96 13.74
C ALA A 265 2.70 16.88 12.64
N TRP A 266 2.85 17.27 11.36
CA TRP A 266 2.99 16.34 10.24
C TRP A 266 4.24 15.45 10.30
N LEU A 267 5.29 15.83 11.03
CA LEU A 267 6.46 14.97 11.22
C LEU A 267 6.08 13.66 11.91
N TYR A 268 5.05 13.70 12.75
CA TYR A 268 4.51 12.52 13.40
C TYR A 268 3.75 11.60 12.43
N LYS A 269 3.40 12.08 11.22
CA LYS A 269 2.77 11.28 10.16
C LYS A 269 3.78 10.63 9.21
N LEU A 270 5.05 11.07 9.20
CA LEU A 270 6.11 10.42 8.42
C LEU A 270 6.45 9.01 8.96
N PRO A 271 7.00 8.12 8.12
CA PRO A 271 7.47 6.81 8.57
C PRO A 271 8.48 6.92 9.71
N ARG A 272 8.27 6.14 10.77
CA ARG A 272 9.13 6.08 11.97
C ARG A 272 9.76 4.70 12.11
N ALA A 273 10.94 4.65 12.72
CA ALA A 273 11.67 3.40 12.91
C ALA A 273 12.47 3.44 14.23
N PRO A 274 12.05 2.74 15.30
CA PRO A 274 10.82 1.94 15.41
C PRO A 274 9.58 2.80 15.66
N ARG A 275 8.43 2.43 15.09
CA ARG A 275 7.17 3.21 15.20
C ARG A 275 6.63 3.32 16.63
N THR A 276 6.96 2.37 17.51
CA THR A 276 6.45 2.26 18.89
C THR A 276 7.20 3.11 19.92
N SER A 277 8.24 3.85 19.51
CA SER A 277 9.07 4.63 20.41
C SER A 277 9.20 6.08 19.95
N THR A 278 9.39 7.00 20.89
CA THR A 278 9.80 8.38 20.61
C THR A 278 11.15 8.44 19.89
N LEU A 279 12.04 7.47 20.12
CA LEU A 279 13.29 7.32 19.35
C LEU A 279 13.04 7.09 17.86
N GLY A 280 11.85 6.58 17.49
CA GLY A 280 11.44 6.40 16.10
C GLY A 280 11.39 7.69 15.28
N LEU A 281 11.33 8.87 15.94
CA LEU A 281 11.40 10.19 15.30
C LEU A 281 12.78 10.50 14.72
N ILE A 282 13.84 9.78 15.12
CA ILE A 282 15.16 9.94 14.52
C ILE A 282 15.11 9.64 13.01
N TYR A 283 14.33 8.64 12.59
CA TYR A 283 14.22 8.26 11.18
C TYR A 283 13.73 9.41 10.28
N PRO A 284 12.54 10.02 10.50
CA PRO A 284 12.08 11.13 9.67
C PRO A 284 12.97 12.38 9.76
N ILE A 285 13.59 12.65 10.91
CA ILE A 285 14.55 13.75 11.06
C ILE A 285 15.78 13.53 10.16
N LEU A 286 16.37 12.33 10.19
CA LEU A 286 17.50 12.00 9.33
C LEU A 286 17.10 12.01 7.85
N LEU A 287 15.89 11.55 7.53
CA LEU A 287 15.36 11.56 6.16
C LEU A 287 15.27 12.99 5.62
N LEU A 288 14.70 13.92 6.40
CA LEU A 288 14.56 15.33 6.01
C LEU A 288 15.88 16.09 6.01
N SER A 289 16.87 15.67 6.82
CA SER A 289 18.18 16.32 6.87
C SER A 289 18.95 16.27 5.54
N VAL A 290 18.53 15.45 4.57
CA VAL A 290 19.07 15.46 3.21
C VAL A 290 18.82 16.76 2.47
N ILE A 291 17.70 17.46 2.75
CA ILE A 291 17.30 18.69 2.05
C ILE A 291 18.39 19.77 2.15
N PRO A 292 18.86 20.19 3.34
CA PRO A 292 19.92 21.19 3.45
C PRO A 292 21.27 20.71 2.89
N VAL A 293 21.59 19.41 3.01
CA VAL A 293 22.82 18.84 2.44
C VAL A 293 22.80 18.92 0.92
N LEU A 294 21.68 18.53 0.31
CA LEU A 294 21.48 18.53 -1.14
C LEU A 294 21.44 19.96 -1.70
N LEU A 295 20.76 20.89 -1.02
CA LEU A 295 20.79 22.31 -1.36
C LEU A 295 22.22 22.85 -1.33
N SER A 296 23.01 22.52 -0.30
CA SER A 296 24.42 22.94 -0.22
C SER A 296 25.24 22.39 -1.39
N LEU A 297 25.02 21.13 -1.80
CA LEU A 297 25.68 20.54 -2.97
C LEU A 297 25.28 21.25 -4.27
N LEU A 298 24.00 21.53 -4.47
CA LEU A 298 23.47 22.25 -5.64
C LEU A 298 24.07 23.66 -5.74
N LEU A 299 24.16 24.37 -4.61
CA LEU A 299 24.71 25.73 -4.52
C LEU A 299 26.23 25.77 -4.64
N SER A 300 26.94 24.70 -4.30
CA SER A 300 28.41 24.65 -4.38
C SER A 300 28.97 24.77 -5.79
N GLY A 301 28.13 24.61 -6.82
CA GLY A 301 28.54 24.65 -8.23
C GLY A 301 29.38 23.45 -8.69
N ARG A 302 29.67 22.48 -7.81
CA ARG A 302 30.55 21.33 -8.10
C ARG A 302 29.92 20.28 -9.02
N LEU A 303 28.60 20.26 -9.12
CA LEU A 303 27.89 19.32 -9.97
C LEU A 303 27.87 19.81 -11.41
N ASP A 304 28.23 18.91 -12.33
CA ASP A 304 27.95 19.08 -13.74
C ASP A 304 26.43 19.26 -13.98
N ARG A 305 26.05 19.69 -15.17
CA ARG A 305 24.65 20.06 -15.45
C ARG A 305 23.69 18.87 -15.38
N GLU A 306 24.10 17.70 -15.86
CA GLU A 306 23.25 16.50 -15.82
C GLU A 306 22.99 16.05 -14.39
N ARG A 307 24.07 15.97 -13.59
CA ARG A 307 23.98 15.70 -12.15
C ARG A 307 23.14 16.75 -11.46
N ARG A 308 23.33 18.03 -11.76
CA ARG A 308 22.54 19.12 -11.18
C ARG A 308 21.06 18.98 -11.51
N ALA A 309 20.70 18.64 -12.76
CA ALA A 309 19.31 18.41 -13.15
C ALA A 309 18.71 17.22 -12.39
N LEU A 310 19.44 16.12 -12.24
CA LEU A 310 19.01 14.95 -11.46
C LEU A 310 18.80 15.27 -9.98
N HIS A 311 19.74 15.97 -9.35
CA HIS A 311 19.67 16.34 -7.94
C HIS A 311 18.54 17.35 -7.69
N LEU A 312 18.36 18.32 -8.60
CA LEU A 312 17.26 19.27 -8.53
C LEU A 312 15.90 18.59 -8.73
N PHE A 313 15.80 17.65 -9.68
CA PHE A 313 14.60 16.83 -9.86
C PHE A 313 14.23 16.08 -8.58
N ALA A 314 15.17 15.35 -7.98
CA ALA A 314 14.92 14.59 -6.75
C ALA A 314 14.50 15.50 -5.60
N LEU A 315 15.14 16.67 -5.45
CA LEU A 315 14.80 17.65 -4.43
C LEU A 315 13.41 18.24 -4.64
N LEU A 316 13.09 18.71 -5.84
CA LEU A 316 11.78 19.28 -6.16
C LEU A 316 10.67 18.23 -6.00
N TRP A 317 10.93 16.99 -6.40
CA TRP A 317 9.99 15.89 -6.20
C TRP A 317 9.75 15.65 -4.70
N ALA A 318 10.80 15.63 -3.87
CA ALA A 318 10.66 15.50 -2.43
C ALA A 318 9.86 16.65 -1.81
N LEU A 319 10.16 17.90 -2.19
CA LEU A 319 9.47 19.07 -1.66
C LEU A 319 8.00 19.09 -2.04
N VAL A 320 7.66 18.89 -3.32
CA VAL A 320 6.27 18.87 -3.78
C VAL A 320 5.52 17.66 -3.21
N GLY A 321 6.16 16.49 -3.20
CA GLY A 321 5.60 15.23 -2.68
C GLY A 321 5.35 15.21 -1.16
N LEU A 322 6.01 16.09 -0.40
CA LEU A 322 5.73 16.31 1.03
C LEU A 322 4.74 17.45 1.25
N LEU A 323 4.98 18.59 0.58
CA LEU A 323 4.23 19.81 0.81
C LEU A 323 2.77 19.64 0.39
N MET A 324 2.50 19.09 -0.80
CA MET A 324 1.13 19.01 -1.30
C MET A 324 0.23 18.14 -0.39
N PRO A 325 0.59 16.89 -0.02
CA PRO A 325 -0.23 16.13 0.92
C PRO A 325 -0.36 16.79 2.29
N SER A 326 0.66 17.51 2.77
CA SER A 326 0.61 18.20 4.07
C SER A 326 -0.42 19.33 4.15
N LEU A 327 -0.98 19.77 3.00
CA LEU A 327 -2.08 20.73 2.95
C LEU A 327 -3.48 20.09 3.08
N SER A 328 -3.57 18.76 3.09
CA SER A 328 -4.85 18.03 3.20
C SER A 328 -5.31 17.90 4.65
N ALA A 329 -6.52 18.39 4.95
CA ALA A 329 -7.15 18.28 6.28
C ALA A 329 -7.20 16.83 6.82
N ALA A 330 -7.23 15.83 5.92
CA ALA A 330 -7.17 14.41 6.23
C ALA A 330 -5.78 13.80 5.93
N LEU A 331 -4.69 14.42 6.38
CA LEU A 331 -3.33 13.93 6.14
C LEU A 331 -3.12 12.54 6.76
N ARG A 332 -2.86 11.55 5.90
CA ARG A 332 -2.45 10.19 6.26
C ARG A 332 -0.99 9.93 5.88
N GLY A 333 -0.33 9.00 6.57
CA GLY A 333 1.10 8.74 6.39
C GLY A 333 1.43 8.17 5.01
N GLU A 334 0.53 7.39 4.44
CA GLU A 334 0.64 6.78 3.11
C GLU A 334 0.72 7.82 1.99
N TYR A 335 0.06 8.97 2.15
CA TYR A 335 0.11 10.05 1.17
C TYR A 335 1.51 10.71 1.09
N LEU A 336 2.32 10.58 2.15
CA LEU A 336 3.68 11.12 2.20
C LEU A 336 4.71 10.17 1.58
N LEU A 337 4.34 8.94 1.21
CA LEU A 337 5.28 7.96 0.64
C LEU A 337 5.97 8.49 -0.62
N THR A 338 5.25 9.21 -1.49
CA THR A 338 5.83 9.91 -2.66
C THR A 338 7.04 10.77 -2.27
N GLY A 339 6.89 11.61 -1.25
CA GLY A 339 7.97 12.45 -0.75
C GLY A 339 9.08 11.63 -0.08
N VAL A 340 8.73 10.56 0.64
CA VAL A 340 9.69 9.66 1.29
C VAL A 340 10.62 9.00 0.27
N TYR A 341 10.09 8.40 -0.81
CA TYR A 341 10.94 7.78 -1.84
C TYR A 341 11.83 8.79 -2.56
N ALA A 342 11.33 10.02 -2.76
CA ALA A 342 12.14 11.10 -3.30
C ALA A 342 13.29 11.49 -2.35
N LEU A 343 13.05 11.53 -1.04
CA LEU A 343 14.09 11.77 -0.03
C LEU A 343 15.11 10.63 0.05
N LEU A 344 14.67 9.37 -0.11
CA LEU A 344 15.57 8.22 -0.22
C LEU A 344 16.45 8.34 -1.48
N LEU A 345 15.88 8.76 -2.61
CA LEU A 345 16.64 9.06 -3.82
C LEU A 345 17.63 10.20 -3.60
N CYS A 346 17.23 11.29 -2.95
CA CYS A 346 18.12 12.38 -2.55
C CYS A 346 19.32 11.85 -1.74
N TRP A 347 19.08 11.00 -0.73
CA TRP A 347 20.15 10.42 0.07
C TRP A 347 21.07 9.52 -0.76
N ALA A 348 20.48 8.68 -1.62
CA ALA A 348 21.24 7.81 -2.50
C ALA A 348 22.16 8.63 -3.43
N LEU A 349 21.69 9.76 -3.95
CA LEU A 349 22.50 10.68 -4.78
C LEU A 349 23.58 11.38 -3.95
N VAL A 350 23.26 11.90 -2.77
CA VAL A 350 24.25 12.51 -1.86
C VAL A 350 25.38 11.53 -1.54
N VAL A 351 25.06 10.27 -1.26
CA VAL A 351 26.06 9.22 -1.01
C VAL A 351 27.02 9.04 -2.19
N MET A 352 26.56 9.24 -3.43
CA MET A 352 27.38 9.13 -4.63
C MET A 352 28.38 10.29 -4.77
N GLU A 353 28.00 11.48 -4.33
CA GLU A 353 28.81 12.71 -4.53
C GLU A 353 29.82 12.97 -3.41
N LEU A 354 29.61 12.41 -2.22
CA LEU A 354 30.53 12.62 -1.10
C LEU A 354 31.87 11.89 -1.31
N PRO A 355 33.00 12.40 -0.82
CA PRO A 355 34.27 11.68 -0.87
C PRO A 355 34.26 10.47 0.07
N LEU A 356 34.94 9.37 -0.29
CA LEU A 356 35.01 8.15 0.53
C LEU A 356 35.78 8.34 1.85
N ARG A 357 36.80 9.21 1.84
CA ARG A 357 37.66 9.50 3.00
C ARG A 357 37.55 10.97 3.40
N GLY A 358 37.79 11.25 4.68
CA GLY A 358 37.78 12.60 5.25
C GLY A 358 36.47 12.99 5.92
N ARG A 359 36.43 14.19 6.52
CA ARG A 359 35.30 14.68 7.34
C ARG A 359 33.96 14.71 6.58
N LEU A 360 33.97 15.05 5.29
CA LEU A 360 32.77 15.03 4.45
C LEU A 360 32.21 13.62 4.22
N GLY A 361 33.05 12.58 4.34
CA GLY A 361 32.59 11.19 4.26
C GLY A 361 31.68 10.80 5.43
N LEU A 362 31.77 11.48 6.58
CA LEU A 362 30.90 11.27 7.74
C LEU A 362 29.44 11.67 7.47
N LEU A 363 29.19 12.50 6.45
CA LEU A 363 27.82 12.86 6.04
C LEU A 363 27.04 11.68 5.42
N ARG A 364 27.68 10.51 5.26
CA ARG A 364 27.01 9.24 4.95
C ARG A 364 26.40 8.55 6.17
N ALA A 365 26.82 8.92 7.39
CA ALA A 365 26.34 8.30 8.61
C ALA A 365 24.80 8.38 8.75
N PRO A 366 24.13 9.51 8.45
CA PRO A 366 22.67 9.57 8.42
C PRO A 366 22.03 8.52 7.50
N ALA A 367 22.52 8.36 6.27
CA ALA A 367 22.03 7.35 5.33
C ALA A 367 22.26 5.93 5.85
N LEU A 368 23.40 5.67 6.51
CA LEU A 368 23.68 4.36 7.10
C LEU A 368 22.73 4.09 8.26
N THR A 369 22.51 5.08 9.12
CA THR A 369 21.56 4.99 10.23
C THR A 369 20.13 4.76 9.71
N LEU A 370 19.71 5.40 8.61
CA LEU A 370 18.42 5.12 7.97
C LEU A 370 18.31 3.64 7.55
N VAL A 371 19.33 3.09 6.90
CA VAL A 371 19.38 1.66 6.52
C VAL A 371 19.30 0.77 7.75
N LEU A 372 20.08 1.05 8.79
CA LEU A 372 20.11 0.25 10.02
C LEU A 372 18.79 0.30 10.78
N LEU A 373 18.20 1.48 10.94
CA LEU A 373 16.90 1.65 11.60
C LEU A 373 15.78 0.98 10.79
N GLY A 374 15.78 1.14 9.47
CA GLY A 374 14.83 0.49 8.57
C GLY A 374 14.97 -1.04 8.62
N ALA A 375 16.19 -1.57 8.57
CA ALA A 375 16.46 -3.01 8.68
C ALA A 375 16.05 -3.57 10.05
N ALA A 376 16.35 -2.86 11.15
CA ALA A 376 16.01 -3.29 12.49
C ALA A 376 14.48 -3.31 12.71
N ASP A 377 13.77 -2.29 12.23
CA ASP A 377 12.32 -2.20 12.36
C ASP A 377 11.60 -3.15 11.40
N GLY A 378 11.99 -3.18 10.12
CA GLY A 378 11.45 -4.08 9.10
C GLY A 378 11.80 -5.56 9.34
N GLY A 379 12.90 -5.85 10.04
CA GLY A 379 13.31 -7.19 10.43
C GLY A 379 12.37 -7.86 11.44
N ARG A 380 11.48 -7.10 12.08
CA ARG A 380 10.42 -7.66 12.94
C ARG A 380 9.45 -8.57 12.17
N TYR A 381 9.26 -8.32 10.88
CA TYR A 381 8.45 -9.18 10.01
C TYR A 381 9.12 -10.52 9.65
N VAL A 382 10.35 -10.78 10.11
CA VAL A 382 11.08 -12.02 9.82
C VAL A 382 11.18 -12.93 11.05
N GLN A 383 10.52 -12.57 12.17
CA GLN A 383 10.63 -13.33 13.41
C GLN A 383 9.72 -14.58 13.42
N PRO A 384 10.21 -15.76 13.86
CA PRO A 384 9.42 -17.01 13.86
C PRO A 384 8.09 -16.91 14.61
N ALA A 385 8.06 -16.19 15.74
CA ALA A 385 6.86 -16.01 16.56
C ALA A 385 5.74 -15.23 15.85
N SER A 386 6.04 -14.53 14.75
CA SER A 386 5.05 -13.88 13.89
C SER A 386 4.50 -14.82 12.81
N TRP A 387 5.24 -15.89 12.48
CA TRP A 387 4.88 -16.85 11.43
C TRP A 387 4.05 -18.01 11.96
N GLU A 388 4.37 -18.54 13.14
CA GLU A 388 3.73 -19.75 13.68
C GLU A 388 2.20 -19.62 13.78
N VAL A 389 1.69 -18.45 14.17
CA VAL A 389 0.24 -18.21 14.33
C VAL A 389 -0.51 -18.13 13.00
N SER A 390 0.18 -17.76 11.92
CA SER A 390 -0.43 -17.59 10.59
C SER A 390 0.09 -18.60 9.55
N ALA A 391 0.80 -19.64 9.97
CA ALA A 391 1.41 -20.63 9.08
C ALA A 391 0.37 -21.36 8.22
N ASP A 392 -0.80 -21.63 8.82
CA ASP A 392 -1.94 -22.30 8.19
C ASP A 392 -3.01 -21.32 7.68
N TYR A 393 -2.70 -20.02 7.63
CA TYR A 393 -3.67 -19.01 7.24
C TYR A 393 -4.04 -19.12 5.75
N GLU A 394 -5.33 -19.32 5.47
CA GLU A 394 -5.88 -19.47 4.12
C GLU A 394 -6.88 -18.36 3.80
N GLY A 395 -6.43 -17.10 3.73
CA GLY A 395 -7.35 -15.96 3.62
C GLY A 395 -8.29 -15.97 2.40
N VAL A 396 -7.85 -16.44 1.22
CA VAL A 396 -8.74 -16.60 0.05
C VAL A 396 -9.86 -17.58 0.38
N ARG A 397 -9.52 -18.67 1.08
CA ARG A 397 -10.49 -19.67 1.51
C ARG A 397 -11.42 -19.11 2.59
N PHE A 398 -10.92 -18.29 3.51
CA PHE A 398 -11.75 -17.62 4.52
C PHE A 398 -12.73 -16.64 3.89
N TRP A 399 -12.28 -15.82 2.95
CA TRP A 399 -13.18 -14.95 2.21
C TRP A 399 -14.24 -15.75 1.46
N ARG A 400 -13.82 -16.78 0.71
CA ARG A 400 -14.72 -17.58 -0.14
C ARG A 400 -15.72 -18.41 0.67
N ASP A 401 -15.29 -19.02 1.77
CA ASP A 401 -16.07 -20.02 2.51
C ASP A 401 -16.74 -19.43 3.76
N LEU A 402 -16.18 -18.36 4.34
CA LEU A 402 -16.68 -17.71 5.57
C LEU A 402 -17.18 -16.28 5.36
N GLY A 403 -16.89 -15.67 4.21
CA GLY A 403 -17.27 -14.28 3.94
C GLY A 403 -16.34 -13.24 4.57
N LEU A 404 -15.24 -13.66 5.20
CA LEU A 404 -14.39 -12.79 6.03
C LEU A 404 -13.50 -11.89 5.18
N HIS A 405 -13.55 -10.59 5.48
CA HIS A 405 -12.76 -9.56 4.82
C HIS A 405 -11.44 -9.25 5.50
N TRP A 406 -11.25 -9.63 6.76
CA TRP A 406 -10.01 -9.53 7.51
C TRP A 406 -10.17 -10.42 8.74
N VAL A 407 -9.07 -10.90 9.31
CA VAL A 407 -9.10 -11.82 10.44
C VAL A 407 -7.98 -11.48 11.40
N ASP A 408 -8.32 -11.34 12.68
CA ASP A 408 -7.32 -11.14 13.71
C ASP A 408 -6.41 -12.37 13.83
N PRO A 409 -5.11 -12.16 14.06
CA PRO A 409 -4.16 -13.27 14.14
C PRO A 409 -4.58 -14.36 15.15
N ASP A 410 -5.22 -13.99 16.27
CA ASP A 410 -5.65 -14.96 17.29
C ASP A 410 -6.93 -15.73 16.92
N ASP A 411 -7.71 -15.22 15.95
CA ASP A 411 -8.90 -15.90 15.45
C ASP A 411 -8.60 -16.88 14.31
N VAL A 412 -7.42 -16.75 13.66
CA VAL A 412 -6.99 -17.61 12.55
C VAL A 412 -7.13 -19.11 12.84
N PRO A 413 -6.67 -19.65 14.01
CA PRO A 413 -6.81 -21.08 14.29
C PRO A 413 -8.27 -21.54 14.34
N TYR A 414 -9.18 -20.68 14.82
CA TYR A 414 -10.59 -21.02 14.98
C TYR A 414 -11.29 -21.13 13.63
N PHE A 415 -11.11 -20.13 12.77
CA PHE A 415 -11.62 -20.18 11.41
C PHE A 415 -10.98 -21.29 10.57
N THR A 416 -9.68 -21.53 10.74
CA THR A 416 -8.98 -22.62 10.05
C THR A 416 -9.63 -23.96 10.34
N ARG A 417 -9.92 -24.26 11.62
CA ARG A 417 -10.56 -25.51 12.03
C ARG A 417 -11.97 -25.63 11.46
N ILE A 418 -12.79 -24.57 11.56
CA ILE A 418 -14.16 -24.56 11.02
C ILE A 418 -14.17 -24.88 9.53
N VAL A 419 -13.24 -24.30 8.75
CA VAL A 419 -13.17 -24.62 7.32
C VAL A 419 -12.66 -26.04 7.08
N ARG A 420 -11.65 -26.52 7.82
CA ARG A 420 -11.14 -27.90 7.68
C ARG A 420 -12.19 -28.95 8.01
N GLU A 421 -13.08 -28.67 8.96
CA GLU A 421 -14.18 -29.55 9.38
C GLU A 421 -15.40 -29.45 8.45
N GLY A 422 -15.36 -28.62 7.41
CA GLY A 422 -16.47 -28.47 6.45
C GLY A 422 -17.69 -27.74 7.03
N ARG A 423 -17.52 -26.99 8.12
CA ARG A 423 -18.59 -26.24 8.83
C ARG A 423 -18.63 -24.76 8.45
N ALA A 424 -17.81 -24.36 7.48
CA ALA A 424 -17.73 -22.99 6.99
C ALA A 424 -19.06 -22.54 6.37
N HIS A 425 -19.45 -21.31 6.68
CA HIS A 425 -20.63 -20.69 6.10
C HIS A 425 -20.42 -19.17 5.98
N ARG A 426 -20.79 -18.58 4.85
CA ARG A 426 -20.57 -17.15 4.57
C ARG A 426 -21.29 -16.19 5.51
N ALA A 427 -22.40 -16.61 6.13
CA ALA A 427 -23.08 -15.80 7.14
C ALA A 427 -22.27 -15.61 8.45
N MET A 428 -21.15 -16.31 8.61
CA MET A 428 -20.24 -16.10 9.75
C MET A 428 -19.61 -14.71 9.76
N SER A 429 -19.48 -14.05 8.60
CA SER A 429 -18.99 -12.67 8.49
C SER A 429 -20.09 -11.62 8.70
N PHE A 430 -21.27 -11.99 9.20
CA PHE A 430 -22.38 -11.07 9.35
C PHE A 430 -22.00 -9.88 10.23
N GLY A 431 -22.14 -8.68 9.67
CA GLY A 431 -21.84 -7.42 10.36
C GLY A 431 -20.37 -7.28 10.78
N TRP A 432 -19.47 -8.10 10.26
CA TRP A 432 -18.05 -8.13 10.65
C TRP A 432 -17.36 -6.77 10.53
N LEU A 433 -17.73 -5.98 9.52
CA LEU A 433 -17.19 -4.65 9.25
C LEU A 433 -17.60 -3.58 10.28
N PHE A 434 -18.54 -3.89 11.18
CA PHE A 434 -19.01 -2.99 12.23
C PHE A 434 -18.37 -3.28 13.59
N VAL A 435 -17.55 -4.33 13.71
CA VAL A 435 -16.87 -4.67 14.96
C VAL A 435 -15.69 -3.72 15.18
N ASP A 436 -15.72 -3.01 16.30
CA ASP A 436 -14.69 -2.05 16.68
C ASP A 436 -13.41 -2.79 17.07
N CYS A 437 -12.41 -2.81 16.18
CA CYS A 437 -11.10 -3.37 16.48
C CYS A 437 -9.98 -2.33 16.39
N PRO A 438 -9.29 -2.02 17.51
CA PRO A 438 -8.23 -1.00 17.51
C PRO A 438 -6.97 -1.41 16.74
N PHE A 439 -6.86 -2.69 16.37
CA PHE A 439 -5.79 -3.21 15.50
C PHE A 439 -6.10 -3.10 13.99
N ASP A 440 -7.25 -2.54 13.61
CA ASP A 440 -7.81 -2.66 12.25
C ASP A 440 -7.87 -1.35 11.45
N THR A 441 -7.11 -0.33 11.83
CA THR A 441 -7.05 0.89 11.02
C THR A 441 -5.85 0.87 10.07
N SER A 442 -5.87 1.67 9.01
CA SER A 442 -4.65 2.03 8.26
C SER A 442 -3.53 2.59 9.17
N ASP A 443 -3.87 2.98 10.40
CA ASP A 443 -2.93 3.32 11.47
C ASP A 443 -2.25 2.10 12.13
N ALA A 444 -2.81 0.89 12.00
CA ALA A 444 -2.24 -0.41 12.37
C ALA A 444 -1.47 -1.10 11.23
N ALA A 445 -1.65 -0.68 9.97
CA ALA A 445 -0.75 -1.00 8.87
C ALA A 445 0.67 -0.49 9.22
N GLY A 446 1.55 -1.40 9.65
CA GLY A 446 2.91 -1.08 10.13
C GLY A 446 3.08 -1.09 11.66
N ARG A 447 2.10 -1.52 12.44
CA ARG A 447 2.27 -1.90 13.85
C ARG A 447 2.37 -3.43 13.93
N VAL A 448 3.59 -3.94 13.91
CA VAL A 448 3.82 -5.32 14.40
C VAL A 448 3.83 -5.20 15.93
N PRO A 449 2.86 -5.79 16.65
CA PRO A 449 2.91 -5.78 18.11
C PRO A 449 4.27 -6.34 18.56
N GLY A 450 4.94 -5.61 19.44
CA GLY A 450 6.21 -6.05 20.00
C GLY A 450 5.95 -7.22 20.95
N GLY A 451 6.25 -8.44 20.52
CA GLY A 451 6.08 -9.65 21.33
C GLY A 451 5.83 -10.87 20.46
N ARG A 452 5.74 -12.05 21.10
CA ARG A 452 4.97 -13.16 20.47
C ARG A 452 3.59 -12.60 20.19
N ILE A 453 2.96 -12.95 19.06
CA ILE A 453 1.52 -12.74 18.90
C ILE A 453 0.91 -13.45 20.14
N ALA A 454 0.53 -12.64 21.14
CA ALA A 454 0.60 -13.04 22.53
C ALA A 454 -0.73 -13.69 22.91
N ASP A 455 -0.66 -14.96 23.28
CA ASP A 455 -1.71 -15.71 23.98
C ASP A 455 -3.08 -15.67 23.26
N LEU A 456 -3.36 -16.71 22.46
CA LEU A 456 -4.64 -16.95 21.74
C LEU A 456 -5.90 -16.84 22.62
N GLN A 457 -5.74 -16.67 23.93
CA GLN A 457 -6.79 -16.56 24.95
C GLN A 457 -7.14 -15.12 25.35
N LYS A 458 -6.33 -14.11 25.02
CA LYS A 458 -6.54 -12.75 25.57
C LYS A 458 -7.55 -11.91 24.79
N GLY A 459 -7.76 -12.20 23.51
CA GLY A 459 -8.67 -11.44 22.65
C GLY A 459 -8.15 -10.02 22.36
N HIS A 460 -8.03 -9.65 21.09
CA HIS A 460 -7.46 -8.36 20.70
C HIS A 460 -8.49 -7.28 20.34
N CYS A 461 -9.64 -7.69 19.83
CA CYS A 461 -10.77 -6.79 19.60
C CYS A 461 -11.73 -6.84 20.79
N GLU A 462 -12.53 -5.80 21.00
CA GLU A 462 -13.52 -5.84 22.09
C GLU A 462 -14.68 -6.80 21.77
N GLY A 463 -14.87 -7.07 20.47
CA GLY A 463 -15.99 -7.82 19.91
C GLY A 463 -17.25 -6.96 19.84
N TRP A 464 -18.39 -7.61 19.64
CA TRP A 464 -19.68 -6.92 19.66
C TRP A 464 -19.97 -6.36 21.06
N LYS A 465 -20.31 -5.07 21.12
CA LYS A 465 -20.77 -4.38 22.33
C LYS A 465 -22.21 -4.80 22.66
N GLU A 466 -22.65 -4.43 23.86
CA GLU A 466 -24.00 -4.69 24.33
C GLU A 466 -25.05 -4.15 23.33
N ARG A 467 -26.01 -5.01 22.95
CA ARG A 467 -27.08 -4.78 21.95
C ARG A 467 -26.63 -4.55 20.50
N GLU A 468 -25.33 -4.47 20.23
CA GLU A 468 -24.82 -4.05 18.92
C GLU A 468 -25.18 -5.05 17.81
N LEU A 469 -24.94 -6.35 18.05
CA LEU A 469 -25.33 -7.39 17.09
C LEU A 469 -26.85 -7.43 16.87
N ALA A 470 -27.66 -7.24 17.92
CA ALA A 470 -29.11 -7.17 17.80
C ALA A 470 -29.57 -6.03 16.88
N LEU A 471 -28.96 -4.84 17.01
CA LEU A 471 -29.27 -3.70 16.15
C LEU A 471 -28.97 -4.00 14.69
N HIS A 472 -27.81 -4.59 14.40
CA HIS A 472 -27.43 -4.94 13.03
C HIS A 472 -28.33 -6.03 12.43
N VAL A 473 -28.76 -7.02 13.21
CA VAL A 473 -29.74 -8.01 12.75
C VAL A 473 -31.08 -7.34 12.43
N GLN A 474 -31.57 -6.47 13.31
CA GLN A 474 -32.84 -5.75 13.08
C GLN A 474 -32.78 -4.83 11.85
N GLU A 475 -31.70 -4.09 11.69
CA GLU A 475 -31.46 -3.23 10.54
C GLU A 475 -31.41 -4.07 9.25
N TYR A 476 -30.63 -5.16 9.24
CA TYR A 476 -30.55 -6.08 8.11
C TYR A 476 -31.93 -6.60 7.66
N ARG A 477 -32.82 -6.91 8.61
CA ARG A 477 -34.19 -7.38 8.31
C ARG A 477 -35.08 -6.30 7.68
N GLN A 478 -34.78 -5.04 7.93
CA GLN A 478 -35.55 -3.90 7.42
C GLN A 478 -35.06 -3.44 6.04
N LEU A 479 -33.86 -3.86 5.62
CA LEU A 479 -33.31 -3.54 4.30
C LEU A 479 -34.06 -4.26 3.19
N GLU A 480 -34.21 -3.58 2.05
CA GLU A 480 -34.66 -4.21 0.80
C GLU A 480 -33.65 -5.31 0.39
N PRO A 481 -34.10 -6.42 -0.25
CA PRO A 481 -33.23 -7.55 -0.59
C PRO A 481 -31.98 -7.17 -1.41
N GLU A 482 -32.07 -6.13 -2.24
CA GLU A 482 -30.96 -5.64 -3.05
C GLU A 482 -29.89 -4.94 -2.20
N LEU A 483 -30.28 -4.35 -1.06
CA LEU A 483 -29.40 -3.66 -0.12
C LEU A 483 -28.79 -4.60 0.94
N GLN A 484 -29.41 -5.76 1.13
CA GLN A 484 -28.94 -6.80 2.05
C GLN A 484 -27.61 -7.44 1.62
N THR A 485 -27.19 -7.24 0.37
CA THR A 485 -25.97 -7.85 -0.17
C THR A 485 -25.09 -6.83 -0.89
N GLY A 486 -23.78 -6.90 -0.70
CA GLY A 486 -22.84 -6.00 -1.36
C GLY A 486 -21.57 -5.79 -0.54
N LEU A 487 -20.49 -5.39 -1.21
CA LEU A 487 -19.20 -5.08 -0.57
C LEU A 487 -19.29 -3.81 0.27
N ASP A 488 -20.15 -2.86 -0.14
CA ASP A 488 -20.28 -1.54 0.49
C ASP A 488 -21.37 -1.48 1.57
N THR A 489 -22.27 -2.46 1.67
CA THR A 489 -23.39 -2.45 2.63
C THR A 489 -23.10 -3.19 3.94
N GLY A 490 -22.02 -3.95 4.02
CA GLY A 490 -21.45 -4.42 5.29
C GLY A 490 -22.12 -5.63 5.97
N TYR A 491 -23.22 -6.17 5.42
CA TYR A 491 -23.94 -7.28 6.07
C TYR A 491 -23.61 -8.67 5.51
N MET A 492 -23.80 -8.93 4.21
CA MET A 492 -23.55 -10.25 3.60
C MET A 492 -23.08 -10.17 2.15
N GLN A 493 -22.37 -11.20 1.70
CA GLN A 493 -21.96 -11.35 0.30
C GLN A 493 -23.14 -11.81 -0.58
N ARG A 494 -23.14 -11.41 -1.86
CA ARG A 494 -24.15 -11.85 -2.85
C ARG A 494 -24.24 -13.38 -2.89
N GLY A 495 -25.48 -13.89 -2.95
CA GLY A 495 -25.77 -15.32 -2.97
C GLY A 495 -25.68 -16.02 -1.60
N THR A 496 -25.54 -15.26 -0.52
CA THR A 496 -25.54 -15.79 0.85
C THR A 496 -26.91 -15.58 1.50
N SER A 497 -27.47 -16.62 2.11
CA SER A 497 -28.67 -16.50 2.97
C SER A 497 -28.26 -16.28 4.42
N PHE A 498 -29.07 -15.50 5.15
CA PHE A 498 -28.90 -15.38 6.59
C PHE A 498 -29.09 -16.74 7.27
N ASP A 499 -28.13 -17.12 8.11
CA ASP A 499 -28.12 -18.36 8.88
C ASP A 499 -27.75 -18.01 10.33
N ALA A 500 -28.72 -18.08 11.24
CA ALA A 500 -28.55 -17.70 12.63
C ALA A 500 -27.47 -18.54 13.35
N ASP A 501 -27.38 -19.83 13.03
CA ASP A 501 -26.43 -20.75 13.63
C ASP A 501 -24.99 -20.39 13.20
N ALA A 502 -24.80 -20.10 11.90
CA ALA A 502 -23.54 -19.58 11.37
C ALA A 502 -23.16 -18.21 11.96
N VAL A 503 -24.11 -17.27 12.04
CA VAL A 503 -23.91 -15.96 12.69
C VAL A 503 -23.45 -16.17 14.14
N GLY A 504 -24.06 -17.11 14.86
CA GLY A 504 -23.69 -17.50 16.21
C GLY A 504 -22.24 -17.96 16.36
N ARG A 505 -21.79 -18.86 15.48
CA ARG A 505 -20.39 -19.33 15.47
C ARG A 505 -19.40 -18.18 15.23
N GLY A 506 -19.68 -17.34 14.24
CA GLY A 506 -18.84 -16.17 13.93
C GLY A 506 -18.80 -15.17 15.09
N ALA A 507 -19.96 -14.86 15.67
CA ALA A 507 -20.09 -13.96 16.81
C ALA A 507 -19.35 -14.46 18.05
N TRP A 508 -19.33 -15.78 18.30
CA TRP A 508 -18.55 -16.33 19.41
C TRP A 508 -17.06 -16.06 19.26
N ILE A 509 -16.49 -16.28 18.07
CA ILE A 509 -15.07 -16.00 17.80
C ILE A 509 -14.77 -14.50 18.01
N LEU A 510 -15.55 -13.63 17.36
CA LEU A 510 -15.45 -12.17 17.46
C LEU A 510 -15.59 -11.63 18.88
N CYS A 511 -16.47 -12.22 19.68
CA CYS A 511 -16.66 -11.88 21.08
C CYS A 511 -15.59 -12.50 21.98
N ASN A 512 -14.38 -12.71 21.47
CA ASN A 512 -13.24 -13.31 22.17
C ASN A 512 -13.59 -14.64 22.84
N ARG A 513 -14.40 -15.44 22.17
CA ARG A 513 -14.78 -16.79 22.61
C ARG A 513 -15.57 -16.76 23.94
N ASP A 514 -16.24 -15.64 24.25
CA ASP A 514 -17.06 -15.43 25.45
C ASP A 514 -18.56 -15.43 25.14
N LEU A 515 -19.25 -16.51 25.53
CA LEU A 515 -20.71 -16.65 25.37
C LEU A 515 -21.51 -15.56 26.08
N SER A 516 -21.00 -15.03 27.20
CA SER A 516 -21.68 -13.96 27.95
C SER A 516 -21.68 -12.65 27.16
N ARG A 517 -20.61 -12.39 26.38
CA ARG A 517 -20.55 -11.24 25.46
C ARG A 517 -21.53 -11.40 24.32
N VAL A 518 -21.59 -12.58 23.68
CA VAL A 518 -22.57 -12.86 22.63
C VAL A 518 -24.00 -12.64 23.15
N ALA A 519 -24.32 -13.16 24.34
CA ALA A 519 -25.64 -12.97 24.95
C ALA A 519 -25.97 -11.49 25.19
N ARG A 520 -25.00 -10.67 25.66
CA ARG A 520 -25.17 -9.22 25.82
C ARG A 520 -25.34 -8.49 24.48
N ALA A 521 -24.61 -8.90 23.44
CA ALA A 521 -24.70 -8.31 22.11
C ALA A 521 -26.07 -8.56 21.46
N LEU A 522 -26.77 -9.62 21.85
CA LEU A 522 -28.11 -9.98 21.37
C LEU A 522 -29.27 -9.34 22.17
N VAL A 523 -28.98 -8.57 23.22
CA VAL A 523 -30.02 -7.92 24.04
C VAL A 523 -30.87 -6.97 23.20
N GLY A 524 -32.20 -7.20 23.22
CA GLY A 524 -33.16 -6.40 22.46
C GLY A 524 -33.60 -7.03 21.14
N LEU A 525 -33.01 -8.16 20.75
CA LEU A 525 -33.52 -9.00 19.66
C LEU A 525 -34.69 -9.86 20.13
N GLU A 526 -35.55 -10.31 19.20
CA GLU A 526 -36.64 -11.24 19.52
C GLU A 526 -36.08 -12.55 20.11
N ALA A 527 -36.73 -13.08 21.15
CA ALA A 527 -36.20 -14.19 21.93
C ALA A 527 -35.88 -15.45 21.10
N VAL A 528 -36.71 -15.74 20.08
CA VAL A 528 -36.52 -16.89 19.19
C VAL A 528 -35.26 -16.72 18.33
N GLU A 529 -35.04 -15.52 17.78
CA GLU A 529 -33.88 -15.24 16.93
C GLU A 529 -32.59 -15.12 17.76
N ALA A 530 -32.68 -14.49 18.94
CA ALA A 530 -31.57 -14.42 19.89
C ALA A 530 -31.12 -15.82 20.34
N GLU A 531 -32.06 -16.72 20.67
CA GLU A 531 -31.71 -18.08 21.08
C GLU A 531 -31.16 -18.90 19.91
N ALA A 532 -31.64 -18.70 18.67
CA ALA A 532 -31.08 -19.37 17.49
C ALA A 532 -29.61 -18.97 17.24
N ILE A 533 -29.29 -17.68 17.34
CA ILE A 533 -27.89 -17.21 17.21
C ILE A 533 -27.04 -17.71 18.38
N LEU A 534 -27.57 -17.63 19.61
CA LEU A 534 -26.83 -18.07 20.80
C LEU A 534 -26.62 -19.59 20.82
N ALA A 535 -27.53 -20.38 20.25
CA ALA A 535 -27.37 -21.82 20.09
C ALA A 535 -26.16 -22.16 19.23
N GLY A 536 -25.96 -21.47 18.10
CA GLY A 536 -24.78 -21.67 17.26
C GLY A 536 -23.46 -21.29 17.94
N ALA A 537 -23.48 -20.21 18.73
CA ALA A 537 -22.34 -19.83 19.57
C ALA A 537 -22.01 -20.92 20.62
N ARG A 538 -23.02 -21.47 21.30
CA ARG A 538 -22.85 -22.54 22.30
C ARG A 538 -22.36 -23.84 21.66
N ALA A 539 -22.87 -24.19 20.48
CA ALA A 539 -22.42 -25.36 19.74
C ALA A 539 -20.94 -25.25 19.39
N GLU A 540 -20.48 -24.09 18.91
CA GLU A 540 -19.04 -23.87 18.67
C GLU A 540 -18.24 -23.99 19.97
N ALA A 541 -18.65 -23.27 21.02
CA ALA A 541 -17.94 -23.32 22.31
C ALA A 541 -17.80 -24.75 22.87
N ALA A 542 -18.83 -25.59 22.72
CA ALA A 542 -18.80 -26.98 23.13
C ALA A 542 -17.78 -27.82 22.33
N LEU A 543 -17.74 -27.66 21.00
CA LEU A 543 -16.78 -28.35 20.13
C LEU A 543 -15.31 -28.00 20.42
N TRP A 544 -15.07 -26.81 20.97
CA TRP A 544 -13.74 -26.38 21.43
C TRP A 544 -13.42 -26.79 22.87
N ALA A 545 -14.45 -27.04 23.70
CA ALA A 545 -14.28 -27.58 25.05
C ALA A 545 -14.01 -29.09 25.04
N GLU A 546 -14.45 -29.81 23.99
CA GLU A 546 -14.07 -31.20 23.77
C GLU A 546 -12.56 -31.28 23.51
N PRO A 547 -11.80 -32.14 24.23
CA PRO A 547 -10.41 -32.38 23.93
C PRO A 547 -10.36 -33.02 22.55
N SER A 548 -10.14 -32.21 21.52
CA SER A 548 -10.01 -32.68 20.15
C SER A 548 -8.79 -33.60 20.10
N GLY A 549 -9.04 -34.91 20.08
CA GLY A 549 -8.06 -35.92 19.73
C GLY A 549 -7.73 -35.79 18.24
N LEU A 550 -6.99 -34.76 17.88
CA LEU A 550 -6.33 -34.61 16.59
C LEU A 550 -4.92 -34.02 16.84
N PRO A 551 -3.92 -34.50 16.08
CA PRO A 551 -2.49 -34.44 16.42
C PRO A 551 -1.86 -33.04 16.50
#